data_AF-A0A524H4D0-F1
#
_entry.id   AF-A0A524H4D0-F1
#
_cell.length_a   1.000
_cell.length_b   1.000
_cell.length_c   1.000
_cell.angle_alpha   90.00
_cell.angle_beta   90.00
_cell.angle_gamma   90.00
#
_symmetry.space_group_name_H-M   'P 1'
#
loop_
_entity.id
_entity.type
_entity.pdbx_description
1 polymer ?
#
loop_
_entity_poly.entity_id
_entity_poly.type
_entity_poly.pdbx_seq_one_letter_code
_entity_poly.pdbx_strand_id
1 'polypeptide(L)'
;MEDLTVSLREPQILLDAANAKRLQWRSKTTGMDYRSWPKLALLLLQKHASPSEKLIIKPINSVNNIISELLQTIGSGKSLMLYTDAKNFLLSTLKKGEESKYAVRAMFDLIRCDFPHLVNLRLTDTIHMTDLKVILTLWRLQIEQAEQALKYFSPKNAMASLYGEQLIASPLEILRAANLFLDLGIPAGQIDDIAKSDRRFADAKNAGQRFNVEKRKEAYQKLEHFYGAELDNGLNWMVQNNPGTRLNPDLTGALRA
;
A
#
# COMPACT_ATOMS: atom_id res chain seq x y z
N MET A 1 21.10 -13.70 20.27
CA MET A 1 20.09 -12.64 20.04
C MET A 1 18.96 -13.35 19.34
N GLU A 2 17.86 -13.63 20.05
CA GLU A 2 16.66 -14.14 19.40
C GLU A 2 16.09 -13.02 18.53
N ASP A 3 15.74 -13.34 17.29
CA ASP A 3 15.07 -12.39 16.41
C ASP A 3 13.67 -12.13 16.98
N LEU A 4 13.46 -10.97 17.61
CA LEU A 4 12.17 -10.58 18.21
C LEU A 4 11.04 -10.47 17.16
N THR A 5 11.36 -10.54 15.87
CA THR A 5 10.44 -10.26 14.77
C THR A 5 10.78 -11.07 13.52
N VAL A 6 9.77 -11.69 12.92
CA VAL A 6 9.83 -12.36 11.62
C VAL A 6 9.06 -11.53 10.60
N SER A 7 9.62 -11.33 9.40
CA SER A 7 8.97 -10.53 8.34
C SER A 7 8.69 -11.37 7.10
N LEU A 8 7.44 -11.36 6.64
CA LEU A 8 7.01 -11.96 5.38
C LEU A 8 6.67 -10.87 4.37
N ARG A 9 7.29 -10.95 3.19
CA ARG A 9 7.08 -10.01 2.10
C ARG A 9 6.21 -10.63 1.01
N GLU A 10 5.14 -9.92 0.67
CA GLU A 10 4.23 -10.20 -0.44
C GLU A 10 3.75 -11.67 -0.48
N PRO A 11 3.23 -12.22 0.64
CA PRO A 11 2.82 -13.62 0.68
C PRO A 11 1.66 -13.87 -0.28
N GLN A 12 1.88 -14.73 -1.28
CA GLN A 12 0.93 -15.05 -2.35
C GLN A 12 -0.44 -15.50 -1.81
N ILE A 13 -0.46 -16.23 -0.69
CA ILE A 13 -1.70 -16.73 -0.09
C ILE A 13 -2.69 -15.61 0.32
N LEU A 14 -2.21 -14.41 0.64
CA LEU A 14 -3.09 -13.26 0.89
C LEU A 14 -3.67 -12.70 -0.41
N LEU A 15 -2.90 -12.73 -1.50
CA LEU A 15 -3.40 -12.37 -2.83
C LEU A 15 -4.45 -13.38 -3.31
N ASP A 16 -4.25 -14.67 -3.05
CA ASP A 16 -5.22 -15.71 -3.38
C ASP A 16 -6.53 -15.53 -2.60
N ALA A 17 -6.46 -15.18 -1.31
CA ALA A 17 -7.63 -14.85 -0.50
C ALA A 17 -8.36 -13.59 -1.03
N ALA A 18 -7.62 -12.55 -1.39
CA ALA A 18 -8.15 -11.33 -1.99
C ALA A 18 -8.87 -11.60 -3.32
N ASN A 19 -8.29 -12.48 -4.15
CA ASN A 19 -8.89 -12.89 -5.42
C ASN A 19 -10.10 -13.81 -5.22
N ALA A 20 -10.06 -14.71 -4.24
CA ALA A 20 -11.23 -15.51 -3.87
C ALA A 20 -12.43 -14.62 -3.53
N LYS A 21 -12.21 -13.51 -2.80
CA LYS A 21 -13.26 -12.51 -2.53
C LYS A 21 -13.77 -11.85 -3.80
N ARG A 22 -12.88 -11.38 -4.70
CA ARG A 22 -13.29 -10.77 -5.99
C ARG A 22 -14.12 -11.72 -6.84
N LEU A 23 -13.73 -13.00 -6.88
CA LEU A 23 -14.40 -14.04 -7.67
C LEU A 23 -15.63 -14.65 -6.97
N GLN A 24 -15.93 -14.23 -5.73
CA GLN A 24 -16.95 -14.88 -4.88
C GLN A 24 -16.78 -16.40 -4.84
N TRP A 25 -15.53 -16.85 -4.76
CA TRP A 25 -15.17 -18.26 -4.89
C TRP A 25 -15.83 -19.12 -3.81
N ARG A 26 -16.23 -20.34 -4.20
CA ARG A 26 -16.77 -21.37 -3.30
C ARG A 26 -16.24 -22.74 -3.68
N SER A 27 -15.82 -23.50 -2.66
CA SER A 27 -15.44 -24.90 -2.79
C SER A 27 -16.65 -25.76 -3.15
N LYS A 28 -16.47 -26.67 -4.10
CA LYS A 28 -17.50 -27.65 -4.48
C LYS A 28 -17.57 -28.84 -3.52
N THR A 29 -16.56 -29.03 -2.67
CA THR A 29 -16.40 -30.28 -1.87
C THR A 29 -16.33 -30.05 -0.37
N THR A 30 -15.88 -28.88 0.10
CA THR A 30 -15.61 -28.63 1.52
C THR A 30 -16.58 -27.64 2.17
N GLY A 31 -17.53 -27.08 1.41
CA GLY A 31 -18.43 -26.03 1.88
C GLY A 31 -17.76 -24.68 2.17
N MET A 32 -16.43 -24.59 2.11
CA MET A 32 -15.69 -23.33 2.29
C MET A 32 -15.99 -22.34 1.16
N ASP A 33 -16.07 -21.06 1.51
CA ASP A 33 -16.16 -19.96 0.56
C ASP A 33 -15.07 -18.92 0.84
N TYR A 34 -15.03 -17.88 0.01
CA TYR A 34 -14.07 -16.78 0.11
C TYR A 34 -13.99 -16.12 1.49
N ARG A 35 -15.03 -16.21 2.33
CA ARG A 35 -15.07 -15.55 3.66
C ARG A 35 -14.13 -16.24 4.65
N SER A 36 -13.88 -17.53 4.45
CA SER A 36 -12.98 -18.32 5.31
C SER A 36 -11.50 -18.15 4.95
N TRP A 37 -11.19 -17.66 3.74
CA TRP A 37 -9.81 -17.60 3.23
C TRP A 37 -8.88 -16.65 3.97
N PRO A 38 -9.26 -15.39 4.30
CA PRO A 38 -8.38 -14.48 5.03
C PRO A 38 -7.91 -15.08 6.37
N LYS A 39 -8.82 -15.72 7.10
CA LYS A 39 -8.50 -16.40 8.36
C LYS A 39 -7.56 -17.59 8.16
N LEU A 40 -7.84 -18.43 7.18
CA LEU A 40 -6.97 -19.56 6.87
C LEU A 40 -5.56 -19.12 6.45
N ALA A 41 -5.47 -18.09 5.61
CA ALA A 41 -4.20 -17.52 5.18
C ALA A 41 -3.38 -17.01 6.37
N LEU A 42 -4.01 -16.27 7.30
CA LEU A 42 -3.34 -15.81 8.51
C LEU A 42 -2.88 -16.96 9.41
N LEU A 43 -3.71 -17.98 9.63
CA LEU A 43 -3.32 -19.15 10.43
C LEU A 43 -2.11 -19.89 9.85
N LEU A 44 -1.99 -19.94 8.52
CA LEU A 44 -0.84 -20.54 7.85
C LEU A 44 0.40 -19.65 7.97
N LEU A 45 0.26 -18.33 7.78
CA LEU A 45 1.37 -17.38 7.91
C LEU A 45 1.91 -17.29 9.34
N GLN A 46 1.05 -17.40 10.34
CA GLN A 46 1.43 -17.40 11.76
C GLN A 46 2.41 -18.53 12.12
N LYS A 47 2.42 -19.64 11.38
CA LYS A 47 3.36 -20.76 11.61
C LYS A 47 4.82 -20.39 11.34
N HIS A 48 5.08 -19.25 10.71
CA HIS A 48 6.44 -18.75 10.47
C HIS A 48 7.04 -18.01 11.67
N ALA A 49 6.26 -17.76 12.73
CA ALA A 49 6.72 -17.09 13.94
C ALA A 49 6.45 -17.96 15.17
N SER A 50 7.41 -18.00 16.07
CA SER A 50 7.29 -18.60 17.40
C SER A 50 6.36 -17.75 18.28
N PRO A 51 5.78 -18.29 19.36
CA PRO A 51 4.92 -17.53 20.26
C PRO A 51 5.55 -16.27 20.87
N SER A 52 6.88 -16.23 20.98
CA SER A 52 7.66 -15.08 21.47
C SER A 52 8.00 -14.05 20.37
N GLU A 53 7.80 -14.38 19.09
CA GLU A 53 8.18 -13.55 17.96
C GLU A 53 6.98 -12.74 17.42
N LYS A 54 7.23 -11.51 16.98
CA LYS A 54 6.23 -10.70 16.27
C LYS A 54 6.29 -10.99 14.78
N LEU A 55 5.17 -11.37 14.16
CA LEU A 55 5.09 -11.56 12.71
C LEU A 55 4.68 -10.25 12.02
N ILE A 56 5.56 -9.68 11.20
CA ILE A 56 5.26 -8.57 10.29
C ILE A 56 4.94 -9.11 8.91
N ILE A 57 3.80 -8.70 8.35
CA ILE A 57 3.41 -9.07 6.98
C ILE A 57 3.30 -7.80 6.15
N LYS A 58 4.07 -7.72 5.06
CA LYS A 58 3.93 -6.67 4.05
C LYS A 58 3.26 -7.25 2.80
N PRO A 59 1.93 -7.15 2.65
CA PRO A 59 1.25 -7.64 1.46
C PRO A 59 1.45 -6.71 0.26
N ILE A 60 1.05 -7.19 -0.92
CA ILE A 60 0.88 -6.35 -2.12
C ILE A 60 -0.44 -5.56 -2.04
N ASN A 61 -0.51 -4.38 -2.65
CA ASN A 61 -1.68 -3.49 -2.60
C ASN A 61 -3.00 -4.17 -3.01
N SER A 62 -2.98 -5.16 -3.90
CA SER A 62 -4.17 -5.91 -4.31
C SER A 62 -4.82 -6.73 -3.18
N VAL A 63 -4.19 -6.82 -2.01
CA VAL A 63 -4.73 -7.45 -0.79
C VAL A 63 -5.61 -6.48 0.01
N ASN A 64 -5.57 -5.18 -0.29
CA ASN A 64 -6.24 -4.17 0.53
C ASN A 64 -7.77 -4.36 0.63
N ASN A 65 -8.39 -5.07 -0.32
CA ASN A 65 -9.81 -5.40 -0.29
C ASN A 65 -10.21 -6.39 0.81
N ILE A 66 -9.26 -7.06 1.48
CA ILE A 66 -9.51 -7.97 2.62
C ILE A 66 -8.95 -7.47 3.95
N ILE A 67 -8.50 -6.21 4.04
CA ILE A 67 -7.95 -5.63 5.30
C ILE A 67 -8.94 -5.81 6.46
N SER A 68 -10.22 -5.58 6.21
CA SER A 68 -11.25 -5.69 7.24
C SER A 68 -11.35 -7.10 7.82
N GLU A 69 -11.36 -8.11 6.96
CA GLU A 69 -11.39 -9.52 7.36
C GLU A 69 -10.12 -9.94 8.10
N LEU A 70 -8.95 -9.44 7.66
CA LEU A 70 -7.68 -9.72 8.33
C LEU A 70 -7.66 -9.12 9.75
N LEU A 71 -8.01 -7.83 9.90
CA LEU A 71 -7.99 -7.16 11.19
C LEU A 71 -9.08 -7.65 12.15
N GLN A 72 -10.24 -8.07 11.64
CA GLN A 72 -11.29 -8.67 12.48
C GLN A 72 -10.93 -10.09 12.94
N THR A 73 -10.11 -10.81 12.17
CA THR A 73 -9.64 -12.15 12.53
C THR A 73 -8.60 -12.08 13.67
N ILE A 74 -7.71 -11.09 13.62
CA ILE A 74 -6.61 -10.94 14.58
C ILE A 74 -7.08 -9.99 15.69
N GLY A 75 -7.59 -10.53 16.79
CA GLY A 75 -8.19 -9.72 17.88
C GLY A 75 -7.29 -8.61 18.47
N SER A 76 -5.97 -8.67 18.29
CA SER A 76 -5.01 -7.66 18.75
C SER A 76 -4.04 -7.15 17.66
N GLY A 77 -4.28 -7.48 16.38
CA GLY A 77 -3.39 -7.11 15.29
C GLY A 77 -3.35 -5.60 15.04
N LYS A 78 -2.16 -5.07 14.73
CA LYS A 78 -1.94 -3.69 14.32
C LYS A 78 -1.56 -3.63 12.84
N SER A 79 -1.99 -2.58 12.15
CA SER A 79 -1.66 -2.36 10.73
C SER A 79 -1.25 -0.92 10.47
N LEU A 80 -0.20 -0.72 9.68
CA LEU A 80 0.26 0.58 9.25
C LEU A 80 0.02 0.73 7.74
N MET A 81 -0.84 1.67 7.36
CA MET A 81 -1.15 1.98 5.97
C MET A 81 -0.22 3.06 5.45
N LEU A 82 0.78 2.65 4.66
CA LEU A 82 1.65 3.60 3.97
C LEU A 82 0.96 4.13 2.71
N TYR A 83 0.97 5.45 2.53
CA TYR A 83 0.39 6.10 1.36
C TYR A 83 1.26 7.26 0.86
N THR A 84 0.93 7.76 -0.33
CA THR A 84 1.60 8.92 -0.96
C THR A 84 0.56 9.79 -1.67
N ASP A 85 0.92 11.04 -1.98
CA ASP A 85 0.12 11.94 -2.81
C ASP A 85 0.11 11.53 -4.29
N ALA A 86 -0.84 12.12 -5.04
CA ALA A 86 -1.08 11.82 -6.43
C ALA A 86 0.16 12.05 -7.31
N LYS A 87 0.88 13.14 -7.06
CA LYS A 87 2.03 13.55 -7.88
C LYS A 87 3.19 12.58 -7.70
N ASN A 88 3.53 12.25 -6.46
CA ASN A 88 4.57 11.27 -6.15
C ASN A 88 4.20 9.87 -6.67
N PHE A 89 2.93 9.45 -6.56
CA PHE A 89 2.48 8.18 -7.15
C PHE A 89 2.68 8.17 -8.67
N LEU A 90 2.25 9.24 -9.34
CA LEU A 90 2.35 9.41 -10.79
C LEU A 90 3.82 9.37 -11.25
N LEU A 91 4.68 10.20 -10.66
CA LEU A 91 6.10 10.26 -11.01
C LEU A 91 6.82 8.94 -10.71
N SER A 92 6.51 8.28 -9.60
CA SER A 92 7.09 6.97 -9.25
C SER A 92 6.72 5.87 -10.25
N THR A 93 5.57 6.00 -10.90
CA THR A 93 5.09 5.08 -11.93
C THR A 93 5.75 5.38 -13.26
N LEU A 94 5.72 6.65 -13.70
CA LEU A 94 6.29 7.07 -14.97
C LEU A 94 7.81 6.83 -15.05
N LYS A 95 8.52 6.98 -13.93
CA LYS A 95 9.96 6.69 -13.82
C LYS A 95 10.34 5.29 -14.30
N LYS A 96 9.45 4.32 -14.17
CA LYS A 96 9.72 2.91 -14.51
C LYS A 96 9.40 2.57 -15.97
N GLY A 97 8.92 3.53 -16.76
CA GLY A 97 8.64 3.33 -18.18
C GLY A 97 7.45 2.40 -18.46
N GLU A 98 7.49 1.75 -19.62
CA GLU A 98 6.36 1.08 -20.23
C GLU A 98 5.83 -0.12 -19.42
N GLU A 99 6.73 -0.94 -18.86
CA GLU A 99 6.35 -2.09 -18.04
C GLU A 99 5.47 -1.69 -16.85
N SER A 100 5.77 -0.53 -16.23
CA SER A 100 4.98 -0.06 -15.10
C SER A 100 3.62 0.51 -15.53
N LYS A 101 3.50 1.07 -16.73
CA LYS A 101 2.20 1.51 -17.25
C LYS A 101 1.29 0.31 -17.52
N TYR A 102 1.84 -0.74 -18.14
CA TYR A 102 1.14 -2.02 -18.32
C TYR A 102 0.70 -2.60 -16.96
N ALA A 103 1.62 -2.68 -16.00
CA ALA A 103 1.31 -3.19 -14.66
C ALA A 103 0.22 -2.38 -13.95
N VAL A 104 0.22 -1.04 -14.10
CA VAL A 104 -0.82 -0.17 -13.55
C VAL A 104 -2.17 -0.37 -14.23
N ARG A 105 -2.21 -0.56 -15.56
CA ARG A 105 -3.45 -0.90 -16.27
C ARG A 105 -4.04 -2.23 -15.79
N ALA A 106 -3.20 -3.27 -15.66
CA ALA A 106 -3.63 -4.55 -15.10
C ALA A 106 -4.11 -4.43 -13.65
N MET A 107 -3.40 -3.66 -12.82
CA MET A 107 -3.79 -3.42 -11.43
C MET A 107 -5.09 -2.62 -11.32
N PHE A 108 -5.31 -1.63 -12.19
CA PHE A 108 -6.56 -0.90 -12.28
C PHE A 108 -7.73 -1.82 -12.65
N ASP A 109 -7.54 -2.70 -13.63
CA ASP A 109 -8.56 -3.67 -14.04
C ASP A 109 -8.92 -4.66 -12.92
N LEU A 110 -7.94 -5.04 -12.10
CA LEU A 110 -8.18 -5.88 -10.92
C LEU A 110 -8.88 -5.10 -9.79
N ILE A 111 -8.37 -3.92 -9.43
CA ILE A 111 -8.82 -3.17 -8.25
C ILE A 111 -10.20 -2.54 -8.47
N ARG A 112 -10.57 -2.16 -9.70
CA ARG A 112 -11.92 -1.63 -9.97
C ARG A 112 -13.03 -2.62 -9.59
N CYS A 113 -12.75 -3.93 -9.63
CA CYS A 113 -13.70 -4.98 -9.23
C CYS A 113 -14.05 -4.93 -7.73
N ASP A 114 -13.25 -4.25 -6.91
CA ASP A 114 -13.52 -4.06 -5.48
C ASP A 114 -14.53 -2.92 -5.21
N PHE A 115 -14.92 -2.15 -6.24
CA PHE A 115 -15.78 -0.97 -6.11
C PHE A 115 -17.13 -1.19 -6.80
N PRO A 116 -18.23 -1.41 -6.05
CA PRO A 116 -19.55 -1.66 -6.63
C PRO A 116 -20.03 -0.55 -7.58
N HIS A 117 -19.68 0.71 -7.28
CA HIS A 117 -20.07 1.85 -8.11
C HIS A 117 -19.36 1.90 -9.47
N LEU A 118 -18.32 1.09 -9.69
CA LEU A 118 -17.60 0.96 -10.96
C LEU A 118 -18.03 -0.26 -11.79
N VAL A 119 -19.03 -1.02 -11.35
CA VAL A 119 -19.49 -2.23 -12.06
C VAL A 119 -19.94 -1.94 -13.51
N ASN A 120 -20.44 -0.72 -13.76
CA ASN A 120 -20.91 -0.28 -15.07
C ASN A 120 -19.84 0.43 -15.91
N LEU A 121 -18.60 0.53 -15.43
CA LEU A 121 -17.51 1.12 -16.21
C LEU A 121 -17.21 0.21 -17.40
N ARG A 122 -17.52 0.68 -18.61
CA ARG A 122 -17.41 -0.14 -19.82
C ARG A 122 -15.96 -0.20 -20.25
N LEU A 123 -15.60 -1.27 -20.96
CA LEU A 123 -14.29 -1.38 -21.63
C LEU A 123 -14.02 -0.17 -22.55
N THR A 124 -15.05 0.33 -23.23
CA THR A 124 -14.93 1.53 -24.07
C THR A 124 -14.52 2.77 -23.28
N ASP A 125 -14.97 2.89 -22.02
CA ASP A 125 -14.63 4.03 -21.18
C ASP A 125 -13.16 3.95 -20.75
N THR A 126 -12.62 2.74 -20.56
CA THR A 126 -11.24 2.52 -20.12
C THR A 126 -10.22 2.59 -21.26
N ILE A 127 -10.56 2.15 -22.48
CA ILE A 127 -9.64 2.24 -23.64
C ILE A 127 -9.33 3.69 -24.04
N HIS A 128 -10.23 4.63 -23.76
CA HIS A 128 -10.03 6.05 -24.06
C HIS A 128 -9.26 6.80 -22.96
N MET A 129 -8.88 6.11 -21.87
CA MET A 129 -8.03 6.71 -20.85
C MET A 129 -6.55 6.63 -21.23
N THR A 130 -5.92 7.79 -21.32
CA THR A 130 -4.46 7.93 -21.34
C THR A 130 -3.83 7.29 -20.10
N ASP A 131 -2.56 6.91 -20.15
CA ASP A 131 -1.87 6.31 -19.00
C ASP A 131 -1.93 7.18 -17.75
N LEU A 132 -1.74 8.51 -17.87
CA LEU A 132 -1.81 9.44 -16.73
C LEU A 132 -3.16 9.33 -15.99
N LYS A 133 -4.26 9.30 -16.75
CA LYS A 133 -5.62 9.14 -16.21
C LYS A 133 -5.79 7.79 -15.52
N VAL A 134 -5.30 6.69 -16.10
CA VAL A 134 -5.39 5.37 -15.46
C VAL A 134 -4.58 5.33 -14.16
N ILE A 135 -3.35 5.87 -14.18
CA ILE A 135 -2.48 5.93 -13.00
C ILE A 135 -3.15 6.72 -11.88
N LEU A 136 -3.68 7.89 -12.19
CA LEU A 136 -4.35 8.73 -11.20
C LEU A 136 -5.64 8.08 -10.69
N THR A 137 -6.45 7.46 -11.56
CA THR A 137 -7.67 6.76 -11.13
C THR A 137 -7.35 5.58 -10.23
N LEU A 138 -6.33 4.78 -10.57
CA LEU A 138 -5.85 3.70 -9.70
C LEU A 138 -5.44 4.24 -8.32
N TRP A 139 -4.64 5.32 -8.29
CA TRP A 139 -4.23 5.96 -7.03
C TRP A 139 -5.45 6.41 -6.21
N ARG A 140 -6.42 7.09 -6.84
CA ARG A 140 -7.64 7.54 -6.17
C ARG A 140 -8.38 6.38 -5.52
N LEU A 141 -8.57 5.27 -6.24
CA LEU A 141 -9.25 4.08 -5.72
C LEU A 141 -8.50 3.47 -4.54
N GLN A 142 -7.17 3.37 -4.62
CA GLN A 142 -6.35 2.88 -3.51
C GLN A 142 -6.47 3.78 -2.27
N ILE A 143 -6.48 5.11 -2.44
CA ILE A 143 -6.68 6.07 -1.36
C ILE A 143 -8.10 5.96 -0.77
N GLU A 144 -9.13 5.81 -1.60
CA GLU A 144 -10.51 5.66 -1.16
C GLU A 144 -10.68 4.39 -0.30
N GLN A 145 -10.13 3.26 -0.75
CA GLN A 145 -10.17 2.00 0.00
C GLN A 145 -9.37 2.08 1.31
N ALA A 146 -8.19 2.71 1.29
CA ALA A 146 -7.38 2.93 2.48
C ALA A 146 -8.12 3.78 3.52
N GLU A 147 -8.72 4.89 3.10
CA GLU A 147 -9.46 5.80 3.97
C GLU A 147 -10.69 5.13 4.59
N GLN A 148 -11.41 4.30 3.81
CA GLN A 148 -12.54 3.53 4.34
C GLN A 148 -12.11 2.58 5.48
N ALA A 149 -11.00 1.85 5.30
CA ALA A 149 -10.46 0.98 6.34
C ALA A 149 -9.99 1.79 7.57
N LEU A 150 -9.25 2.87 7.34
CA LEU A 150 -8.72 3.72 8.41
C LEU A 150 -9.83 4.34 9.27
N LYS A 151 -10.91 4.86 8.65
CA LYS A 151 -12.06 5.40 9.38
C LYS A 151 -12.68 4.39 10.34
N TYR A 152 -12.67 3.11 9.99
CA TYR A 152 -13.24 2.05 10.83
C TYR A 152 -12.28 1.55 11.91
N PHE A 153 -10.99 1.40 11.59
CA PHE A 153 -10.01 0.74 12.47
C PHE A 153 -9.13 1.69 13.28
N SER A 154 -8.95 2.93 12.85
CA SER A 154 -8.13 3.90 13.56
C SER A 154 -8.71 4.32 14.93
N PRO A 155 -10.02 4.59 15.08
CA PRO A 155 -10.61 4.86 16.40
C PRO A 155 -10.47 3.70 17.40
N LYS A 156 -10.23 2.48 16.91
CA LYS A 156 -9.98 1.27 17.70
C LYS A 156 -8.49 1.04 17.98
N ASN A 157 -7.64 1.98 17.58
CA ASN A 157 -6.19 1.89 17.64
C ASN A 157 -5.62 0.67 16.87
N ALA A 158 -6.37 0.06 15.95
CA ALA A 158 -5.95 -1.14 15.22
C ALA A 158 -5.20 -0.80 13.91
N MET A 159 -5.37 0.41 13.41
CA MET A 159 -4.76 0.85 12.16
C MET A 159 -4.35 2.33 12.23
N ALA A 160 -3.19 2.65 11.68
CA ALA A 160 -2.71 4.02 11.53
C ALA A 160 -2.29 4.28 10.09
N SER A 161 -2.32 5.54 9.66
CA SER A 161 -1.84 5.96 8.35
C SER A 161 -0.45 6.57 8.46
N LEU A 162 0.40 6.38 7.44
CA LEU A 162 1.73 6.99 7.39
C LEU A 162 1.96 7.56 5.98
N TYR A 163 2.18 8.86 5.90
CA TYR A 163 2.56 9.51 4.66
C TYR A 163 4.04 9.22 4.36
N GLY A 164 4.32 8.61 3.21
CA GLY A 164 5.64 8.12 2.85
C GLY A 164 6.74 9.18 2.87
N GLU A 165 6.42 10.44 2.51
CA GLU A 165 7.42 11.51 2.54
C GLU A 165 7.84 11.90 3.96
N GLN A 166 7.01 11.67 4.99
CA GLN A 166 7.42 11.86 6.39
C GLN A 166 8.49 10.85 6.81
N LEU A 167 8.42 9.62 6.33
CA LEU A 167 9.45 8.60 6.58
C LEU A 167 10.78 8.98 5.92
N ILE A 168 10.75 9.69 4.79
CA ILE A 168 11.95 10.17 4.10
C ILE A 168 12.52 11.40 4.83
N ALA A 169 11.66 12.34 5.25
CA ALA A 169 12.08 13.59 5.89
C ALA A 169 12.57 13.38 7.33
N SER A 170 11.87 12.55 8.12
CA SER A 170 12.12 12.32 9.54
C SER A 170 12.18 10.81 9.86
N PRO A 171 13.12 10.04 9.28
CA PRO A 171 13.12 8.58 9.39
C PRO A 171 13.21 8.08 10.83
N LEU A 172 14.02 8.71 11.67
CA LEU A 172 14.22 8.28 13.05
C LEU A 172 12.92 8.40 13.87
N GLU A 173 12.28 9.55 13.79
CA GLU A 173 11.03 9.85 14.50
C GLU A 173 9.91 8.89 14.07
N ILE A 174 9.75 8.71 12.75
CA ILE A 174 8.72 7.83 12.20
C ILE A 174 9.00 6.35 12.53
N LEU A 175 10.26 5.89 12.48
CA LEU A 175 10.59 4.51 12.84
C LEU A 175 10.32 4.24 14.33
N ARG A 176 10.60 5.19 15.22
CA ARG A 176 10.26 5.10 16.64
C ARG A 176 8.74 5.04 16.85
N ALA A 177 7.98 5.91 16.18
CA ALA A 177 6.53 5.91 16.24
C ALA A 177 5.92 4.61 15.72
N ALA A 178 6.44 4.08 14.61
CA ALA A 178 6.00 2.82 14.02
C ALA A 178 6.32 1.62 14.94
N ASN A 179 7.52 1.60 15.52
CA ASN A 179 7.92 0.57 16.49
C ASN A 179 6.97 0.54 17.71
N LEU A 180 6.61 1.72 18.22
CA LEU A 180 5.67 1.85 19.34
C LEU A 180 4.26 1.42 18.94
N PHE A 181 3.73 1.92 17.83
CA PHE A 181 2.36 1.63 17.39
C PHE A 181 2.15 0.15 17.06
N LEU A 182 3.12 -0.47 16.39
CA LEU A 182 3.08 -1.88 16.00
C LEU A 182 3.51 -2.84 17.13
N ASP A 183 3.97 -2.32 18.27
CA ASP A 183 4.44 -3.10 19.42
C ASP A 183 5.54 -4.12 19.01
N LEU A 184 6.55 -3.65 18.26
CA LEU A 184 7.62 -4.51 17.75
C LEU A 184 8.72 -4.78 18.79
N GLY A 185 8.81 -3.95 19.84
CA GLY A 185 9.80 -4.14 20.91
C GLY A 185 11.26 -3.92 20.47
N ILE A 186 11.51 -3.26 19.34
CA ILE A 186 12.87 -3.01 18.86
C ILE A 186 13.53 -1.97 19.78
N PRO A 187 14.72 -2.24 20.35
CA PRO A 187 15.42 -1.31 21.22
C PRO A 187 15.76 0.01 20.52
N ALA A 188 15.68 1.13 21.26
CA ALA A 188 15.93 2.46 20.71
C ALA A 188 17.30 2.59 20.02
N GLY A 189 18.36 2.00 20.59
CA GLY A 189 19.69 2.00 19.96
C GLY A 189 19.71 1.31 18.59
N GLN A 190 18.97 0.22 18.43
CA GLN A 190 18.87 -0.48 17.14
C GLN A 190 18.06 0.32 16.11
N ILE A 191 17.03 1.06 16.55
CA ILE A 191 16.29 1.97 15.67
C ILE A 191 17.19 3.12 15.21
N ASP A 192 17.99 3.68 16.11
CA ASP A 192 18.96 4.73 15.79
C ASP A 192 19.98 4.24 14.77
N ASP A 193 20.48 3.01 14.96
CA ASP A 193 21.40 2.37 14.01
C ASP A 193 20.73 2.15 12.65
N ILE A 194 19.49 1.65 12.60
CA ILE A 194 18.74 1.50 11.35
C ILE A 194 18.55 2.86 10.66
N ALA A 195 18.13 3.88 11.41
CA ALA A 195 17.87 5.22 10.91
C ALA A 195 19.14 5.99 10.49
N LYS A 196 20.32 5.58 10.96
CA LYS A 196 21.61 6.15 10.55
C LYS A 196 22.31 5.29 9.48
N SER A 197 22.01 4.00 9.43
CA SER A 197 22.67 3.06 8.52
C SER A 197 22.43 3.39 7.05
N ASP A 198 23.39 2.97 6.22
CA ASP A 198 23.26 2.96 4.76
C ASP A 198 22.20 1.97 4.26
N ARG A 199 21.59 1.15 5.14
CA ARG A 199 20.44 0.29 4.78
C ARG A 199 19.19 1.10 4.40
N ARG A 200 19.11 2.38 4.80
CA ARG A 200 18.12 3.34 4.27
C ARG A 200 18.20 3.50 2.77
N PHE A 201 19.39 3.27 2.22
CA PHE A 201 19.67 3.33 0.81
C PHE A 201 19.55 1.95 0.16
N ALA A 202 19.18 0.86 0.83
CA ALA A 202 18.93 -0.39 0.13
C ALA A 202 17.55 -0.33 -0.55
N ASP A 203 17.49 -0.52 -1.88
CA ASP A 203 16.20 -0.64 -2.57
C ASP A 203 15.45 -1.86 -2.01
N ALA A 204 14.34 -1.60 -1.32
CA ALA A 204 13.53 -2.62 -0.68
C ALA A 204 12.88 -3.59 -1.67
N LYS A 205 12.95 -3.33 -2.99
CA LYS A 205 12.46 -4.18 -4.07
C LYS A 205 13.60 -4.89 -4.80
N ASN A 206 14.76 -4.25 -4.97
CA ASN A 206 15.92 -4.77 -5.68
C ASN A 206 17.16 -4.83 -4.76
N ALA A 207 17.44 -6.00 -4.19
CA ALA A 207 18.64 -6.21 -3.40
C ALA A 207 19.90 -5.84 -4.20
N GLY A 208 20.66 -4.84 -3.74
CA GLY A 208 21.91 -4.39 -4.36
C GLY A 208 21.87 -2.99 -5.01
N GLN A 209 20.70 -2.35 -5.17
CA GLN A 209 20.64 -0.96 -5.64
C GLN A 209 20.59 0.04 -4.49
N ARG A 210 21.33 1.15 -4.63
CA ARG A 210 21.32 2.26 -3.66
C ARG A 210 20.19 3.25 -3.96
N PHE A 211 19.12 3.27 -3.17
CA PHE A 211 18.20 4.40 -3.04
C PHE A 211 18.99 5.65 -2.64
N ASN A 212 18.70 6.80 -3.24
CA ASN A 212 19.35 8.07 -2.93
C ASN A 212 18.33 9.18 -3.20
N VAL A 213 18.16 10.08 -2.24
CA VAL A 213 17.11 11.10 -2.25
C VAL A 213 17.36 12.12 -3.36
N GLU A 214 18.61 12.50 -3.58
CA GLU A 214 19.03 13.42 -4.63
C GLU A 214 18.77 12.82 -6.02
N LYS A 215 19.15 11.56 -6.24
CA LYS A 215 18.86 10.82 -7.49
C LYS A 215 17.35 10.67 -7.72
N ARG A 216 16.56 10.47 -6.66
CA ARG A 216 15.09 10.46 -6.77
C ARG A 216 14.59 11.83 -7.23
N LYS A 217 15.07 12.91 -6.61
CA LYS A 217 14.68 14.28 -6.93
C LYS A 217 15.06 14.64 -8.36
N GLU A 218 16.28 14.35 -8.79
CA GLU A 218 16.75 14.57 -10.17
C GLU A 218 15.92 13.78 -11.19
N ALA A 219 15.61 12.51 -10.90
CA ALA A 219 14.78 11.70 -11.78
C ALA A 219 13.37 12.28 -11.92
N TYR A 220 12.79 12.76 -10.81
CA TYR A 220 11.47 13.39 -10.83
C TYR A 220 11.49 14.72 -11.59
N GLN A 221 12.50 15.56 -11.38
CA GLN A 221 12.66 16.81 -12.13
C GLN A 221 12.77 16.59 -13.64
N LYS A 222 13.49 15.53 -14.07
CA LYS A 222 13.57 15.16 -15.49
C LYS A 222 12.21 14.75 -16.06
N LEU A 223 11.43 13.98 -15.30
CA LEU A 223 10.08 13.56 -15.71
C LEU A 223 9.11 14.75 -15.75
N GLU A 224 9.18 15.63 -14.75
CA GLU A 224 8.41 16.87 -14.71
C GLU A 224 8.71 17.76 -15.91
N HIS A 225 9.99 17.88 -16.29
CA HIS A 225 10.38 18.61 -17.48
C HIS A 225 9.90 17.93 -18.77
N PHE A 226 10.03 16.60 -18.87
CA PHE A 226 9.66 15.83 -20.06
C PHE A 226 8.15 15.85 -20.34
N TYR A 227 7.33 15.58 -19.33
CA TYR A 227 5.88 15.55 -19.49
C TYR A 227 5.25 16.95 -19.39
N GLY A 228 5.88 17.89 -18.68
CA GLY A 228 5.47 19.29 -18.60
C GLY A 228 3.98 19.46 -18.31
N ALA A 229 3.29 20.18 -19.21
CA ALA A 229 1.87 20.48 -19.10
C ALA A 229 0.95 19.24 -19.05
N GLU A 230 1.38 18.08 -19.56
CA GLU A 230 0.57 16.86 -19.51
C GLU A 230 0.34 16.37 -18.07
N LEU A 231 1.34 16.52 -17.18
CA LEU A 231 1.20 16.16 -15.77
C LEU A 231 0.15 17.04 -15.10
N ASP A 232 0.24 18.35 -15.30
CA ASP A 232 -0.69 19.33 -14.73
C ASP A 232 -2.10 19.10 -15.26
N ASN A 233 -2.24 18.84 -16.56
CA ASN A 233 -3.52 18.50 -17.18
C ASN A 233 -4.11 17.21 -16.61
N GLY A 234 -3.29 16.17 -16.36
CA GLY A 234 -3.73 14.94 -15.72
C GLY A 234 -4.25 15.15 -14.30
N LEU A 235 -3.50 15.90 -13.48
CA LEU A 235 -3.87 16.23 -12.10
C LEU A 235 -5.13 17.10 -12.04
N ASN A 236 -5.23 18.11 -12.91
CA ASN A 236 -6.43 18.95 -13.03
C ASN A 236 -7.65 18.14 -13.48
N TRP A 237 -7.48 17.27 -14.48
CA TRP A 237 -8.53 16.36 -14.93
C TRP A 237 -9.05 15.51 -13.79
N MET A 238 -8.17 14.97 -12.94
CA MET A 238 -8.55 14.15 -11.79
C MET A 238 -9.49 14.91 -10.85
N VAL A 239 -9.14 16.14 -10.46
CA VAL A 239 -9.96 16.94 -9.54
C VAL A 239 -11.28 17.37 -10.19
N GLN A 240 -11.25 17.81 -11.46
CA GLN A 240 -12.43 18.27 -12.18
C GLN A 240 -13.48 17.16 -12.38
N ASN A 241 -13.03 15.93 -12.69
CA ASN A 241 -13.93 14.82 -13.00
C ASN A 241 -14.30 14.00 -11.75
N ASN A 242 -13.65 14.25 -10.61
CA ASN A 242 -13.90 13.52 -9.38
C ASN A 242 -13.99 14.50 -8.19
N PRO A 243 -15.10 15.26 -8.09
CA PRO A 243 -15.30 16.24 -7.04
C PRO A 243 -15.06 15.65 -5.64
N GLY A 244 -14.30 16.36 -4.81
CA GLY A 244 -13.91 15.91 -3.47
C GLY A 244 -12.58 15.16 -3.40
N THR A 245 -11.95 14.82 -4.53
CA THR A 245 -10.60 14.25 -4.54
C THR A 245 -9.57 15.29 -4.08
N ARG A 246 -8.75 14.93 -3.09
CA ARG A 246 -7.61 15.74 -2.63
C ARG A 246 -6.31 15.13 -3.14
N LEU A 247 -5.58 15.83 -4.00
CA LEU A 247 -4.31 15.33 -4.58
C LEU A 247 -3.24 15.07 -3.51
N ASN A 248 -3.29 15.83 -2.41
CA ASN A 248 -2.50 15.61 -1.20
C ASN A 248 -3.46 15.20 -0.07
N PRO A 249 -3.83 13.92 0.05
CA PRO A 249 -4.76 13.48 1.05
C PRO A 249 -4.11 13.49 2.43
N ASP A 250 -4.89 13.82 3.45
CA ASP A 250 -4.53 13.57 4.85
C ASP A 250 -5.47 12.47 5.35
N LEU A 251 -4.94 11.25 5.48
CA LEU A 251 -5.74 10.08 5.80
C LEU A 251 -5.99 9.96 7.30
N THR A 252 -7.18 9.46 7.65
CA THR A 252 -7.59 9.25 9.04
C THR A 252 -6.53 8.45 9.80
N GLY A 253 -6.27 8.84 11.06
CA GLY A 253 -5.37 8.08 11.92
C GLY A 253 -3.89 8.26 11.64
N ALA A 254 -3.47 9.44 11.19
CA ALA A 254 -2.07 9.76 10.94
C ALA A 254 -1.19 9.37 12.14
N LEU A 255 -0.18 8.55 11.87
CA LEU A 255 0.85 8.19 12.81
C LEU A 255 1.62 9.46 13.16
N ARG A 256 1.50 9.89 14.42
CA ARG A 256 2.25 11.03 14.94
C ARG A 256 3.52 10.53 15.58
N ALA A 257 4.63 11.18 15.24
CA ALA A 257 5.88 11.06 15.98
C ALA A 257 5.77 11.71 17.37
#